data_AF-A0A0N1G6F2-F1
#
_entry.id   AF-A0A0N1G6F2-F1
#
_cell.length_a   1.000
_cell.length_b   1.000
_cell.length_c   1.000
_cell.angle_alpha   90.00
_cell.angle_beta   90.00
_cell.angle_gamma   90.00
#
_symmetry.space_group_name_H-M   'P 1'
#
loop_
_entity.id
_entity.type
_entity.pdbx_description
1 polymer ?
#
loop_
_entity_poly.entity_id
_entity_poly.type
_entity_poly.pdbx_seq_one_letter_code
_entity_poly.pdbx_strand_id
1 'polypeptide(L)'
;MTERKKPAYWWEKFSPTKTPHAGAALAALRRGIGQEPGAVPEMWRFHEAELESAVAETGAPSAELTAEHTALTLFAVHQQSQRQPMHRKGTGLGSALRRLSQSPQYKETPDALNARVNALATSADVLELAHHLRGLITLLRGIGQPLDYTQLHDDILAWHYPDGQARVRRRWGAQYYDWSKKSDQPA
;
A
#
# COMPACT_ATOMS: atom_id res chain seq x y z
N MET A 1 3.57 32.24 -4.11
CA MET A 1 4.01 30.96 -3.52
C MET A 1 3.89 29.91 -4.60
N THR A 2 5.01 29.49 -5.18
CA THR A 2 5.04 28.41 -6.16
C THR A 2 4.75 27.11 -5.42
N GLU A 3 3.60 26.48 -5.66
CA GLU A 3 3.36 25.12 -5.19
C GLU A 3 4.50 24.23 -5.71
N ARG A 4 5.42 23.83 -4.82
CA ARG A 4 6.35 22.73 -5.12
C ARG A 4 5.48 21.50 -5.35
N LYS A 5 5.31 21.12 -6.60
CA LYS A 5 4.67 19.85 -6.97
C LYS A 5 5.49 18.73 -6.31
N LYS A 6 4.87 17.94 -5.41
CA LYS A 6 5.55 16.79 -4.78
C LYS A 6 6.14 15.92 -5.91
N PRO A 7 7.41 15.46 -5.78
CA PRO A 7 7.98 14.54 -6.74
C PRO A 7 7.14 13.26 -6.81
N ALA A 8 7.05 12.66 -7.99
CA ALA A 8 6.35 11.39 -8.15
C ALA A 8 7.09 10.29 -7.36
N TYR A 9 6.34 9.39 -6.72
CA TYR A 9 6.92 8.29 -5.97
C TYR A 9 7.56 7.25 -6.90
N TRP A 10 8.48 6.43 -6.38
CA TRP A 10 9.20 5.45 -7.19
C TRP A 10 8.26 4.44 -7.87
N TRP A 11 7.19 3.99 -7.19
CA TRP A 11 6.19 3.07 -7.76
C TRP A 11 5.40 3.68 -8.93
N GLU A 12 5.27 5.01 -9.00
CA GLU A 12 4.62 5.70 -10.12
C GLU A 12 5.53 5.77 -11.36
N LYS A 13 6.85 5.82 -11.13
CA LYS A 13 7.87 5.81 -12.18
C LYS A 13 8.25 4.40 -12.63
N PHE A 14 7.91 3.38 -11.84
CA PHE A 14 8.33 2.00 -12.09
C PHE A 14 7.71 1.38 -13.35
N SER A 15 8.54 0.70 -14.13
CA SER A 15 8.13 -0.09 -15.27
C SER A 15 8.92 -1.40 -15.31
N PRO A 16 8.26 -2.58 -15.34
CA PRO A 16 8.95 -3.87 -15.41
C PRO A 16 9.94 -3.98 -16.57
N THR A 17 9.67 -3.28 -17.68
CA THR A 17 10.48 -3.34 -18.91
C THR A 17 11.41 -2.15 -19.11
N LYS A 18 11.11 -0.99 -18.50
CA LYS A 18 11.90 0.24 -18.70
C LYS A 18 12.77 0.61 -17.50
N THR A 19 12.48 0.11 -16.30
CA THR A 19 13.30 0.39 -15.11
C THR A 19 14.61 -0.38 -15.18
N PRO A 20 15.78 0.29 -15.24
CA PRO A 20 17.06 -0.38 -15.23
C PRO A 20 17.24 -1.22 -13.97
N HIS A 21 17.74 -2.44 -14.12
CA HIS A 21 17.96 -3.38 -13.01
C HIS A 21 16.72 -3.55 -12.10
N ALA A 22 15.51 -3.55 -12.67
CA ALA A 22 14.25 -3.66 -11.93
C ALA A 22 14.24 -4.77 -10.87
N GLY A 23 14.77 -5.96 -11.21
CA GLY A 23 14.88 -7.08 -10.27
C GLY A 23 15.72 -6.78 -9.03
N ALA A 24 16.87 -6.11 -9.22
CA ALA A 24 17.76 -5.71 -8.12
C ALA A 24 17.13 -4.60 -7.27
N ALA A 25 16.46 -3.62 -7.90
CA ALA A 25 15.72 -2.58 -7.18
C ALA A 25 14.62 -3.17 -6.29
N LEU A 26 13.79 -4.06 -6.84
CA LEU A 26 12.75 -4.75 -6.06
C LEU A 26 13.35 -5.65 -4.96
N ALA A 27 14.51 -6.27 -5.20
CA ALA A 27 15.21 -7.04 -4.18
C ALA A 27 15.70 -6.17 -3.02
N ALA A 28 16.23 -4.98 -3.31
CA ALA A 28 16.62 -4.00 -2.29
C ALA A 28 15.41 -3.55 -1.45
N LEU A 29 14.31 -3.17 -2.09
CA LEU A 29 13.08 -2.78 -1.39
C LEU A 29 12.52 -3.91 -0.51
N ARG A 30 12.57 -5.17 -0.96
CA ARG A 30 12.13 -6.31 -0.12
C ARG A 30 13.00 -6.52 1.12
N ARG A 31 14.26 -6.08 1.14
CA ARG A 31 15.10 -6.15 2.36
C ARG A 31 14.60 -5.21 3.47
N GLY A 32 13.83 -4.17 3.13
CA GLY A 32 13.21 -3.28 4.11
C GLY A 32 12.02 -3.85 4.85
N ILE A 33 11.53 -5.04 4.49
CA ILE A 33 10.36 -5.64 5.14
C ILE A 33 10.69 -5.89 6.62
N GLY A 34 9.92 -5.27 7.51
CA GLY A 34 10.11 -5.37 8.96
C GLY A 34 11.34 -4.63 9.49
N GLN A 35 12.00 -3.83 8.64
CA GLN A 35 13.08 -2.93 9.07
C GLN A 35 12.54 -1.51 9.26
N GLU A 36 13.18 -0.77 10.16
CA GLU A 36 12.87 0.64 10.37
C GLU A 36 13.18 1.47 9.11
N PRO A 37 12.34 2.46 8.74
CA PRO A 37 12.64 3.39 7.67
C PRO A 37 14.01 4.05 7.88
N GLY A 38 14.84 4.06 6.84
CA GLY A 38 16.21 4.58 6.91
C GLY A 38 17.27 3.57 7.39
N ALA A 39 16.90 2.42 7.94
CA ALA A 39 17.88 1.41 8.39
C ALA A 39 18.50 0.57 7.26
N VAL A 40 17.93 0.62 6.04
CA VAL A 40 18.40 -0.15 4.87
C VAL A 40 19.01 0.81 3.83
N PRO A 41 20.34 0.95 3.76
CA PRO A 41 20.99 1.94 2.89
C PRO A 41 20.65 1.83 1.40
N GLU A 42 20.47 0.61 0.88
CA GLU A 42 20.15 0.40 -0.52
C GLU A 42 18.75 0.89 -0.91
N MET A 43 17.91 1.21 0.08
CA MET A 43 16.59 1.78 -0.13
C MET A 43 16.56 3.30 -0.16
N TRP A 44 17.58 3.98 0.36
CA TRP A 44 17.55 5.45 0.53
C TRP A 44 17.25 6.18 -0.78
N ARG A 45 17.82 5.73 -1.90
CA ARG A 45 17.60 6.31 -3.23
C ARG A 45 16.17 6.20 -3.78
N PHE A 46 15.28 5.45 -3.12
CA PHE A 46 13.89 5.26 -3.56
C PHE A 46 12.89 6.07 -2.74
N HIS A 47 13.34 6.67 -1.62
CA HIS A 47 12.50 7.54 -0.80
C HIS A 47 12.52 8.95 -1.39
N GLU A 48 11.35 9.55 -1.47
CA GLU A 48 11.15 10.94 -1.89
C GLU A 48 10.76 11.83 -0.70
N ALA A 49 10.26 11.25 0.41
CA ALA A 49 10.06 11.95 1.66
C ALA A 49 11.40 12.45 2.20
N GLU A 50 11.47 13.75 2.52
CA GLU A 50 12.67 14.34 3.08
C GLU A 50 13.02 13.67 4.42
N LEU A 51 14.23 13.10 4.48
CA LEU A 51 14.79 12.48 5.67
C LEU A 51 15.17 13.53 6.75
N GLU A 52 15.23 14.81 6.37
CA GLU A 52 16.09 15.82 7.00
C GLU A 52 15.57 16.47 8.29
N SER A 53 14.29 16.35 8.66
CA SER A 53 13.78 17.05 9.87
C SER A 53 13.40 16.13 11.04
N ALA A 54 12.72 15.01 10.81
CA ALA A 54 12.18 14.21 11.92
C ALA A 54 13.22 13.35 12.65
N VAL A 55 14.17 12.75 11.92
CA VAL A 55 15.16 11.82 12.51
C VAL A 55 16.24 12.58 13.29
N ALA A 56 16.64 13.76 12.81
CA ALA A 56 17.65 14.59 13.46
C ALA A 56 17.17 15.17 14.81
N GLU A 57 15.87 15.43 14.96
CA GLU A 57 15.30 16.03 16.18
C GLU A 57 14.79 14.99 17.20
N THR A 58 14.24 13.86 16.73
CA THR A 58 13.53 12.90 17.60
C THR A 58 14.16 11.51 17.65
N GLY A 59 15.10 11.20 16.74
CA GLY A 59 15.66 9.87 16.58
C GLY A 59 14.68 8.82 16.02
N ALA A 60 13.45 9.22 15.65
CA ALA A 60 12.42 8.35 15.10
C ALA A 60 12.03 8.75 13.66
N PRO A 61 11.63 7.81 12.79
CA PRO A 61 11.16 8.11 11.45
C PRO A 61 9.84 8.88 11.48
N SER A 62 9.67 9.83 10.57
CA SER A 62 8.40 10.55 10.43
C SER A 62 7.27 9.62 9.98
N ALA A 63 6.02 10.05 10.19
CA ALA A 63 4.85 9.32 9.68
C ALA A 63 4.88 9.21 8.15
N GLU A 64 5.31 10.26 7.43
CA GLU A 64 5.47 10.25 5.96
C GLU A 64 6.52 9.22 5.54
N LEU A 65 7.70 9.24 6.17
CA LEU A 65 8.77 8.31 5.86
C LEU A 65 8.38 6.86 6.18
N THR A 66 7.65 6.64 7.28
CA THR A 66 7.11 5.34 7.66
C THR A 66 6.10 4.82 6.64
N ALA A 67 5.18 5.69 6.18
CA ALA A 67 4.19 5.36 5.18
C ALA A 67 4.83 5.03 3.82
N GLU A 68 5.79 5.84 3.39
CA GLU A 68 6.51 5.62 2.13
C GLU A 68 7.33 4.33 2.16
N HIS A 69 8.11 4.09 3.20
CA HIS A 69 8.87 2.86 3.37
C HIS A 69 7.96 1.63 3.35
N THR A 70 6.83 1.70 4.05
CA THR A 70 5.83 0.63 4.06
C THR A 70 5.25 0.40 2.66
N ALA A 71 4.84 1.45 1.95
CA ALA A 71 4.32 1.34 0.59
C ALA A 71 5.36 0.77 -0.40
N LEU A 72 6.62 1.20 -0.32
CA LEU A 72 7.74 0.70 -1.13
C LEU A 72 7.96 -0.81 -0.93
N THR A 73 8.01 -1.26 0.32
CA THR A 73 8.25 -2.68 0.65
C THR A 73 7.08 -3.55 0.18
N LEU A 74 5.85 -3.10 0.40
CA LEU A 74 4.63 -3.78 -0.06
C LEU A 74 4.54 -3.82 -1.59
N PHE A 75 4.93 -2.74 -2.28
CA PHE A 75 5.01 -2.70 -3.74
C PHE A 75 6.00 -3.72 -4.26
N ALA A 76 7.17 -3.82 -3.62
CA ALA A 76 8.21 -4.74 -4.04
C ALA A 76 7.84 -6.22 -3.87
N VAL A 77 7.01 -6.54 -2.88
CA VAL A 77 6.36 -7.84 -2.73
C VAL A 77 5.38 -8.06 -3.87
N HIS A 78 4.45 -7.14 -4.09
CA HIS A 78 3.40 -7.26 -5.09
C HIS A 78 3.94 -7.43 -6.51
N GLN A 79 4.94 -6.63 -6.86
CA GLN A 79 5.54 -6.60 -8.19
C GLN A 79 6.43 -7.81 -8.49
N GLN A 80 6.81 -8.61 -7.48
CA GLN A 80 7.71 -9.74 -7.67
C GLN A 80 7.13 -10.76 -8.66
N SER A 81 7.90 -11.09 -9.70
CA SER A 81 7.50 -11.99 -10.78
C SER A 81 6.30 -11.52 -11.61
N GLN A 82 5.88 -10.25 -11.48
CA GLN A 82 4.81 -9.67 -12.27
C GLN A 82 5.36 -8.98 -13.51
N ARG A 83 4.80 -9.32 -14.68
CA ARG A 83 5.19 -8.73 -15.98
C ARG A 83 4.53 -7.37 -16.24
N GLN A 84 3.40 -7.10 -15.58
CA GLN A 84 2.70 -5.82 -15.65
C GLN A 84 2.94 -5.00 -14.37
N PRO A 85 2.87 -3.66 -14.42
CA PRO A 85 2.93 -2.82 -13.23
C PRO A 85 1.79 -3.14 -12.26
N MET A 86 2.13 -3.32 -10.98
CA MET A 86 1.16 -3.54 -9.89
C MET A 86 0.66 -2.24 -9.26
N HIS A 87 1.30 -1.11 -9.57
CA HIS A 87 0.73 0.21 -9.32
C HIS A 87 -0.24 0.57 -10.46
N ARG A 88 -1.48 0.87 -10.10
CA ARG A 88 -2.50 1.39 -11.03
C ARG A 88 -3.35 2.44 -10.34
N LYS A 89 -3.15 3.70 -10.73
CA LYS A 89 -3.94 4.84 -10.26
C LYS A 89 -5.46 4.58 -10.36
N GLY A 90 -6.20 4.95 -9.33
CA GLY A 90 -7.65 4.81 -9.23
C GLY A 90 -8.16 3.45 -8.76
N THR A 91 -7.29 2.44 -8.59
CA THR A 91 -7.70 1.13 -8.04
C THR A 91 -7.44 1.07 -6.54
N GLY A 92 -8.34 1.61 -5.73
CA GLY A 92 -8.22 1.57 -4.27
C GLY A 92 -8.20 0.15 -3.68
N LEU A 93 -7.67 0.02 -2.45
CA LEU A 93 -7.48 -1.27 -1.78
C LEU A 93 -8.80 -2.05 -1.67
N GLY A 94 -9.89 -1.42 -1.23
CA GLY A 94 -11.18 -2.11 -1.11
C GLY A 94 -11.69 -2.66 -2.45
N SER A 95 -11.51 -1.91 -3.54
CA SER A 95 -11.89 -2.33 -4.88
C SER A 95 -11.04 -3.50 -5.37
N ALA A 96 -9.74 -3.48 -5.07
CA ALA A 96 -8.83 -4.59 -5.38
C ALA A 96 -9.22 -5.87 -4.62
N LEU A 97 -9.55 -5.76 -3.33
CA LEU A 97 -9.99 -6.89 -2.50
C LEU A 97 -11.36 -7.43 -2.91
N ARG A 98 -12.27 -6.57 -3.40
CA ARG A 98 -13.53 -7.01 -4.01
C ARG A 98 -13.28 -7.81 -5.29
N ARG A 99 -12.31 -7.40 -6.11
CA ARG A 99 -11.92 -8.18 -7.30
C ARG A 99 -11.27 -9.51 -6.91
N LEU A 100 -10.51 -9.54 -5.82
CA LEU A 100 -9.96 -10.77 -5.26
C LEU A 100 -11.06 -11.77 -4.89
N SER A 101 -12.10 -11.32 -4.16
CA SER A 101 -13.22 -12.18 -3.76
C SER A 101 -14.02 -12.76 -4.93
N GLN A 102 -14.01 -12.05 -6.07
CA GLN A 102 -14.70 -12.44 -7.29
C GLN A 102 -13.83 -13.27 -8.25
N SER A 103 -12.54 -13.45 -7.95
CA SER A 103 -11.62 -14.14 -8.84
C SER A 103 -11.78 -15.66 -8.74
N PRO A 104 -11.91 -16.38 -9.87
CA PRO A 104 -11.96 -17.85 -9.85
C PRO A 104 -10.64 -18.51 -9.40
N GLN A 105 -9.55 -17.74 -9.38
CA GLN A 105 -8.24 -18.17 -8.90
C GLN A 105 -8.14 -18.09 -7.36
N TYR A 106 -8.99 -17.30 -6.70
CA TYR A 106 -9.08 -17.26 -5.25
C TYR A 106 -9.85 -18.48 -4.76
N LYS A 107 -9.20 -19.33 -3.96
CA LYS A 107 -9.74 -20.63 -3.54
C LYS A 107 -10.29 -20.65 -2.13
N GLU A 108 -10.09 -19.59 -1.37
CA GLU A 108 -10.58 -19.52 0.00
C GLU A 108 -12.02 -19.04 0.07
N THR A 109 -12.66 -19.27 1.21
CA THR A 109 -14.05 -18.86 1.42
C THR A 109 -14.17 -17.34 1.52
N PRO A 110 -15.35 -16.78 1.17
CA PRO A 110 -15.65 -15.37 1.42
C PRO A 110 -15.43 -14.96 2.88
N ASP A 111 -15.78 -15.82 3.83
CA ASP A 111 -15.60 -15.55 5.28
C ASP A 111 -14.12 -15.43 5.67
N ALA A 112 -13.25 -16.27 5.09
CA ALA A 112 -11.81 -16.18 5.33
C ALA A 112 -11.22 -14.85 4.81
N LEU A 113 -11.72 -14.34 3.68
CA LEU A 113 -11.32 -13.02 3.20
C LEU A 113 -11.86 -11.91 4.12
N ASN A 114 -13.13 -11.99 4.49
CA ASN A 114 -13.78 -11.02 5.37
C ASN A 114 -13.07 -10.93 6.74
N ALA A 115 -12.63 -12.05 7.31
CA ALA A 115 -11.84 -12.07 8.54
C ALA A 115 -10.52 -11.31 8.41
N ARG A 116 -9.80 -11.47 7.28
CA ARG A 116 -8.56 -10.72 7.01
C ARG A 116 -8.80 -9.24 6.78
N VAL A 117 -9.88 -8.89 6.07
CA VAL A 117 -10.30 -7.49 5.87
C VAL A 117 -10.66 -6.85 7.20
N ASN A 118 -11.36 -7.58 8.08
CA ASN A 118 -11.69 -7.10 9.42
C ASN A 118 -10.43 -6.86 10.25
N ALA A 119 -9.49 -7.82 10.28
CA ALA A 119 -8.22 -7.68 11.00
C ALA A 119 -7.40 -6.47 10.52
N LEU A 120 -7.36 -6.24 9.20
CA LEU A 120 -6.76 -5.04 8.62
C LEU A 120 -7.47 -3.75 9.12
N ALA A 121 -8.81 -3.74 9.14
CA ALA A 121 -9.57 -2.56 9.54
C ALA A 121 -9.44 -2.24 11.04
N THR A 122 -9.16 -3.25 11.87
CA THR A 122 -9.02 -3.13 13.32
C THR A 122 -7.58 -3.00 13.79
N SER A 123 -6.60 -2.88 12.89
CA SER A 123 -5.18 -2.74 13.27
C SER A 123 -4.98 -1.52 14.18
N ALA A 124 -4.32 -1.74 15.32
CA ALA A 124 -4.11 -0.74 16.35
C ALA A 124 -3.10 0.33 15.90
N ASP A 125 -2.09 -0.07 15.13
CA ASP A 125 -1.02 0.79 14.64
C ASP A 125 -0.59 0.42 13.21
N VAL A 126 0.38 1.18 12.68
CA VAL A 126 0.90 1.01 11.32
C VAL A 126 1.74 -0.25 11.16
N LEU A 127 2.37 -0.74 12.24
CA LEU A 127 3.15 -1.98 12.19
C LEU A 127 2.23 -3.19 12.01
N GLU A 128 1.16 -3.26 12.80
CA GLU A 128 0.11 -4.27 12.64
C GLU A 128 -0.60 -4.14 11.29
N LEU A 129 -0.90 -2.90 10.86
CA LEU A 129 -1.50 -2.64 9.55
C LEU A 129 -0.61 -3.17 8.41
N ALA A 130 0.69 -2.88 8.44
CA ALA A 130 1.65 -3.34 7.44
C ALA A 130 1.72 -4.88 7.38
N HIS A 131 1.64 -5.54 8.53
CA HIS A 131 1.59 -7.00 8.61
C HIS A 131 0.36 -7.56 7.86
N HIS A 132 -0.83 -7.05 8.15
CA HIS A 132 -2.07 -7.49 7.47
C HIS A 132 -2.08 -7.14 5.99
N LEU A 133 -1.64 -5.94 5.62
CA LEU A 133 -1.50 -5.52 4.22
C LEU A 133 -0.61 -6.47 3.44
N ARG A 134 0.53 -6.90 3.99
CA ARG A 134 1.45 -7.83 3.31
C ARG A 134 0.76 -9.16 2.96
N GLY A 135 -0.05 -9.70 3.87
CA GLY A 135 -0.83 -10.91 3.63
C GLY A 135 -1.82 -10.73 2.47
N LEU A 136 -2.63 -9.67 2.53
CA LEU A 136 -3.62 -9.35 1.50
C LEU A 136 -2.98 -9.05 0.13
N ILE A 137 -1.87 -8.31 0.10
CA ILE A 137 -1.13 -8.00 -1.12
C ILE A 137 -0.51 -9.26 -1.75
N THR A 138 -0.13 -10.25 -0.93
CA THR A 138 0.32 -11.55 -1.46
C THR A 138 -0.81 -12.28 -2.18
N LEU A 139 -2.05 -12.19 -1.69
CA LEU A 139 -3.22 -12.74 -2.36
C LEU A 139 -3.53 -11.99 -3.67
N LEU A 140 -3.47 -10.66 -3.65
CA LEU A 140 -3.64 -9.82 -4.85
C LEU A 140 -2.60 -10.14 -5.93
N ARG A 141 -1.34 -10.31 -5.53
CA ARG A 141 -0.25 -10.76 -6.39
C ARG A 141 -0.56 -12.10 -7.04
N GLY A 142 -1.12 -13.05 -6.29
CA GLY A 142 -1.47 -14.38 -6.79
C GLY A 142 -2.40 -14.36 -8.01
N ILE A 143 -3.27 -13.36 -8.08
CA ILE A 143 -4.21 -13.17 -9.21
C ILE A 143 -3.80 -12.03 -10.16
N GLY A 144 -2.65 -11.39 -9.93
CA GLY A 144 -2.15 -10.27 -10.72
C GLY A 144 -3.02 -9.00 -10.64
N GLN A 145 -3.74 -8.78 -9.54
CA GLN A 145 -4.65 -7.64 -9.36
C GLN A 145 -3.88 -6.40 -8.84
N PRO A 146 -3.69 -5.35 -9.66
CA PRO A 146 -2.97 -4.15 -9.23
C PRO A 146 -3.78 -3.30 -8.25
N LEU A 147 -3.10 -2.38 -7.55
CA LEU A 147 -3.70 -1.39 -6.65
C LEU A 147 -3.03 -0.02 -6.81
N ASP A 148 -3.72 1.04 -6.38
CA ASP A 148 -3.19 2.40 -6.32
C ASP A 148 -2.27 2.58 -5.10
N TYR A 149 -0.97 2.39 -5.29
CA TYR A 149 0.02 2.57 -4.22
C TYR A 149 0.13 4.00 -3.69
N THR A 150 -0.23 5.00 -4.48
CA THR A 150 -0.25 6.40 -4.00
C THR A 150 -1.42 6.60 -3.03
N GLN A 151 -2.60 6.05 -3.36
CA GLN A 151 -3.71 6.03 -2.40
C GLN A 151 -3.40 5.18 -1.15
N LEU A 152 -2.72 4.04 -1.32
CA LEU A 152 -2.33 3.19 -0.19
C LEU A 152 -1.32 3.88 0.72
N HIS A 153 -0.35 4.60 0.17
CA HIS A 153 0.55 5.45 0.93
C HIS A 153 -0.23 6.45 1.80
N ASP A 154 -1.16 7.19 1.20
CA ASP A 154 -1.97 8.18 1.91
C ASP A 154 -2.86 7.54 2.99
N ASP A 155 -3.35 6.32 2.73
CA ASP A 155 -4.11 5.54 3.70
C ASP A 155 -3.24 5.13 4.91
N ILE A 156 -2.01 4.68 4.68
CA ILE A 156 -1.05 4.32 5.74
C ILE A 156 -0.66 5.56 6.53
N LEU A 157 -0.34 6.67 5.85
CA LEU A 157 -0.01 7.95 6.48
C LEU A 157 -1.16 8.43 7.37
N ALA A 158 -2.39 8.39 6.87
CA ALA A 158 -3.56 8.77 7.65
C ALA A 158 -3.79 7.85 8.86
N TRP A 159 -3.31 6.61 8.82
CA TRP A 159 -3.49 5.64 9.90
C TRP A 159 -2.73 6.00 11.18
N HIS A 160 -1.69 6.83 11.08
CA HIS A 160 -0.99 7.40 12.23
C HIS A 160 -1.89 8.31 13.10
N TYR A 161 -3.03 8.76 12.57
CA TYR A 161 -3.93 9.71 13.25
C TYR A 161 -5.31 9.08 13.47
N PRO A 162 -5.90 9.15 14.68
CA PRO A 162 -7.19 8.51 14.98
C PRO A 162 -8.32 8.88 14.01
N ASP A 163 -8.47 10.16 13.67
CA ASP A 163 -9.47 10.63 12.70
C ASP A 163 -9.21 10.10 11.30
N GLY A 164 -7.94 9.89 10.95
CA GLY A 164 -7.52 9.31 9.68
C GLY A 164 -7.92 7.86 9.56
N GLN A 165 -7.72 7.05 10.60
CA GLN A 165 -8.14 5.64 10.60
C GLN A 165 -9.63 5.49 10.29
N ALA A 166 -10.48 6.31 10.91
CA ALA A 166 -11.92 6.27 10.67
C ALA A 166 -12.29 6.62 9.21
N ARG A 167 -11.61 7.60 8.60
CA ARG A 167 -11.80 7.94 7.18
C ARG A 167 -11.35 6.82 6.25
N VAL A 168 -10.20 6.23 6.52
CA VAL A 168 -9.64 5.13 5.72
C VAL A 168 -10.53 3.90 5.78
N ARG A 169 -10.99 3.50 6.98
CA ARG A 169 -11.97 2.40 7.16
C ARG A 169 -13.23 2.60 6.32
N ARG A 170 -13.81 3.81 6.35
CA ARG A 170 -15.01 4.13 5.55
C ARG A 170 -14.74 4.01 4.04
N ARG A 171 -13.61 4.51 3.57
CA ARG A 171 -13.20 4.43 2.15
C ARG A 171 -13.03 2.97 1.72
N TRP A 172 -12.29 2.17 2.47
CA TRP A 172 -12.09 0.75 2.15
C TRP A 172 -13.39 -0.03 2.19
N GLY A 173 -14.23 0.18 3.21
CA GLY A 173 -15.55 -0.46 3.31
C GLY A 173 -16.46 -0.10 2.12
N ALA A 174 -16.56 1.17 1.77
CA ALA A 174 -17.37 1.63 0.63
C ALA A 174 -16.92 1.00 -0.69
N GLN A 175 -15.61 0.89 -0.91
CA GLN A 175 -15.03 0.26 -2.10
C GLN A 175 -15.21 -1.27 -2.11
N TYR A 176 -15.01 -1.93 -0.97
CA TYR A 176 -15.09 -3.39 -0.86
C TYR A 176 -16.50 -3.93 -1.03
N TYR A 177 -17.48 -3.26 -0.43
CA TYR A 177 -18.89 -3.64 -0.52
C TYR A 177 -19.65 -2.97 -1.67
N ASP A 178 -18.98 -2.11 -2.47
CA ASP A 178 -19.59 -1.35 -3.57
C ASP A 178 -20.82 -0.55 -3.10
N TRP A 179 -20.69 0.15 -1.95
CA TRP A 179 -21.81 0.88 -1.34
C TRP A 179 -22.37 1.99 -2.23
N SER A 180 -21.57 2.53 -3.16
CA SER A 180 -22.02 3.48 -4.17
C SER A 180 -23.15 2.95 -5.06
N LYS A 181 -23.31 1.63 -5.20
CA LYS A 181 -24.45 1.04 -5.92
C LYS A 181 -25.67 0.77 -5.05
N LYS A 182 -25.50 0.68 -3.72
CA LYS A 182 -26.62 0.44 -2.80
C LYS A 182 -27.47 1.70 -2.57
N SER A 183 -26.93 2.89 -2.81
CA SER A 183 -27.66 4.15 -2.72
C SER A 183 -28.56 4.47 -3.93
N ASP A 184 -28.42 3.74 -5.04
CA ASP A 184 -29.20 3.91 -6.28
C ASP A 184 -30.37 2.92 -6.43
N GLN A 185 -30.67 2.12 -5.41
CA GLN A 185 -31.90 1.32 -5.38
C GLN A 185 -33.00 2.09 -4.64
N PRO A 186 -34.10 2.52 -5.31
CA PRO A 186 -35.27 3.01 -4.59
C PRO A 186 -35.88 1.87 -3.76
N ALA A 187 -36.35 2.22 -2.57
CA ALA A 187 -37.01 1.32 -1.62
C ALA A 187 -38.25 0.64 -2.20
#